data_AF-A0A1G4MJI7-F1
#
_entry.id   AF-A0A1G4MJI7-F1
#
_cell.length_a   1.000
_cell.length_b   1.000
_cell.length_c   1.000
_cell.angle_alpha   90.00
_cell.angle_beta   90.00
_cell.angle_gamma   90.00
#
_symmetry.space_group_name_H-M   'P 1'
#
loop_
_entity.id
_entity.type
_entity.pdbx_description
1 polymer ?
#
loop_
_entity_poly.entity_id
_entity_poly.type
_entity_poly.pdbx_seq_one_letter_code
_entity_poly.pdbx_strand_id
1 'polypeptide(L)'
;MQDSIEDLLDDDYSRLSLRVSQHPKNLAYWEELLNHLLDKASPLNKAIDKRFADLIRYTYNAMLSQFPFLENYHIDYALFEYKLGNVKEMHHIFISGLQKMNNMSLLLWVEYLKICNEVISNNKQLFRKYELAEASVGLHFFSGEFWEMYLNQLLLRCKTPRRYFIVLRKVLELPIYSYSIFYAKWLKHIDDIRDLSQLTMMAPKDELAKKLKVDVNQASRRGPRLQAAKKQLKKYTKELYMVNQYQILEMYNLFEVHLKTHFYCSAQTLIDYSQISTWVRYLDYSINIRTPALTQLNFQRALLPLAHYEVIWLKYANWLLESEGDLISCRSILMQGLKMSHKKAKILDKLNSVMISLGEYKQLSSLYQGLHAAYGDKIEETDDFELFLDYLQFQTFAGTISEELTEINLPKRQSLILDIVMKRLSYGEHKIGQEELLHVICEMYSTLNRQIIEEKVFRPIIDQKWDYYLTKGKFWFEYCHRVWFDPDSSYLEKRKFIVKHIWPAASQYREHARPLLEQFCQSYLPEEFESFEDIFY
;
A
#
# COMPACT_ATOMS: atom_id res chain seq x y z
N MET A 1 -25.90 9.00 42.30
CA MET A 1 -26.41 9.94 41.28
C MET A 1 -25.77 9.50 39.99
N GLN A 2 -26.55 8.93 39.08
CA GLN A 2 -26.09 8.67 37.72
C GLN A 2 -26.18 10.03 37.03
N ASP A 3 -25.03 10.66 36.78
CA ASP A 3 -24.99 11.84 35.92
C ASP A 3 -25.68 11.46 34.61
N SER A 4 -26.63 12.29 34.19
CA SER A 4 -27.35 12.02 32.95
C SER A 4 -26.37 12.15 31.79
N ILE A 5 -26.60 11.46 30.68
CA ILE A 5 -25.73 11.59 29.49
C ILE A 5 -25.66 13.02 29.00
N GLU A 6 -26.71 13.80 29.23
CA GLU A 6 -26.76 15.22 28.89
C GLU A 6 -25.76 16.03 29.73
N ASP A 7 -25.44 15.60 30.95
CA ASP A 7 -24.36 16.21 31.77
C ASP A 7 -22.96 15.80 31.29
N LEU A 8 -22.84 14.65 30.61
CA LEU A 8 -21.58 14.15 30.03
C LEU A 8 -21.29 14.74 28.64
N LEU A 9 -22.32 15.16 27.90
CA LEU A 9 -22.23 15.75 26.57
C LEU A 9 -22.32 17.29 26.67
N ASP A 10 -21.20 17.91 26.96
CA ASP A 10 -21.08 19.37 27.07
C ASP A 10 -20.99 20.09 25.71
N ASP A 11 -21.01 21.43 25.73
CA ASP A 11 -20.83 22.27 24.54
C ASP A 11 -19.52 21.93 23.79
N ASP A 12 -18.49 21.50 24.51
CA ASP A 12 -17.22 21.07 23.93
C ASP A 12 -17.37 19.80 23.08
N TYR A 13 -18.14 18.80 23.53
CA TYR A 13 -18.47 17.63 22.70
C TYR A 13 -19.13 18.05 21.38
N SER A 14 -20.09 18.97 21.42
CA SER A 14 -20.79 19.43 20.21
C SER A 14 -19.83 20.08 19.20
N ARG A 15 -18.91 20.91 19.69
CA ARG A 15 -17.88 21.56 18.89
C ARG A 15 -16.88 20.56 18.30
N LEU A 16 -16.38 19.62 19.10
CA LEU A 16 -15.40 18.62 18.68
C LEU A 16 -16.02 17.63 17.69
N SER A 17 -17.24 17.15 17.93
CA SER A 17 -17.96 16.28 17.01
C SER A 17 -18.23 16.96 15.67
N LEU A 18 -18.55 18.25 15.68
CA LEU A 18 -18.76 19.02 14.45
C LEU A 18 -17.47 19.12 13.63
N ARG A 19 -16.32 19.39 14.27
CA ARG A 19 -15.01 19.43 13.59
C ARG A 19 -14.67 18.11 12.92
N VAL A 20 -14.88 17.00 13.62
CA VAL A 20 -14.66 15.65 13.07
C VAL A 20 -15.57 15.39 11.88
N SER A 21 -16.85 15.78 11.96
CA SER A 21 -17.80 15.63 10.86
C SER A 21 -17.43 16.46 9.63
N GLN A 22 -16.90 17.67 9.82
CA GLN A 22 -16.48 18.56 8.73
C GLN A 22 -15.16 18.11 8.09
N HIS A 23 -14.24 17.57 8.88
CA HIS A 23 -12.89 17.20 8.44
C HIS A 23 -12.52 15.76 8.86
N PRO A 24 -13.18 14.74 8.30
CA PRO A 24 -13.04 13.35 8.76
C PRO A 24 -11.65 12.74 8.51
N LYS A 25 -10.83 13.33 7.63
CA LYS A 25 -9.47 12.89 7.33
C LYS A 25 -8.39 13.57 8.18
N ASN A 26 -8.75 14.48 9.07
CA ASN A 26 -7.80 15.09 10.02
C ASN A 26 -7.74 14.28 11.31
N LEU A 27 -6.64 13.56 11.52
CA LEU A 27 -6.46 12.71 12.70
C LEU A 27 -6.53 13.49 14.01
N ALA A 28 -5.93 14.68 14.11
CA ALA A 28 -5.85 15.44 15.36
C ALA A 28 -7.24 15.75 15.95
N TYR A 29 -8.24 16.02 15.10
CA TYR A 29 -9.61 16.27 15.57
C TYR A 29 -10.27 15.02 16.15
N TRP A 30 -9.96 13.84 15.62
CA TRP A 30 -10.41 12.58 16.20
C TRP A 30 -9.74 12.33 17.56
N GLU A 31 -8.45 12.62 17.67
CA GLU A 31 -7.70 12.47 18.92
C GLU A 31 -8.23 13.41 20.00
N GLU A 32 -8.48 14.69 19.67
CA GLU A 32 -9.11 15.66 20.57
C GLU A 32 -10.48 15.18 21.08
N LEU A 33 -11.35 14.72 20.17
CA LEU A 33 -12.67 14.20 20.53
C LEU A 33 -12.58 12.95 21.42
N LEU A 34 -11.72 12.00 21.05
CA LEU A 34 -11.58 10.75 21.79
C LEU A 34 -11.02 10.99 23.19
N ASN A 35 -9.98 11.82 23.32
CA ASN A 35 -9.39 12.16 24.61
C ASN A 35 -10.42 12.85 25.52
N HIS A 36 -11.21 13.80 24.99
CA HIS A 36 -12.30 14.43 25.75
C HIS A 36 -13.30 13.41 26.31
N LEU A 37 -13.71 12.44 25.49
CA LEU A 37 -14.63 11.39 25.93
C LEU A 37 -14.00 10.46 26.98
N LEU A 38 -12.72 10.10 26.83
CA LEU A 38 -12.01 9.23 27.77
C LEU A 38 -11.75 9.93 29.11
N ASP A 39 -11.43 11.22 29.10
CA ASP A 39 -11.21 12.01 30.31
C ASP A 39 -12.50 12.10 31.14
N LYS A 40 -13.65 12.32 30.48
CA LYS A 40 -14.98 12.29 31.12
C LYS A 40 -15.37 10.89 31.61
N ALA A 41 -14.86 9.83 30.97
CA ALA A 41 -15.08 8.45 31.38
C ALA A 41 -14.22 8.02 32.58
N SER A 42 -13.22 8.82 32.96
CA SER A 42 -12.27 8.49 34.02
C SER A 42 -12.86 8.77 35.41
N PRO A 43 -12.75 7.84 36.38
CA PRO A 43 -12.06 6.56 36.33
C PRO A 43 -12.88 5.46 35.63
N LEU A 44 -12.25 4.79 34.66
CA LEU A 44 -12.85 3.68 33.90
C LEU A 44 -13.14 2.49 34.82
N ASN A 45 -14.42 2.23 35.06
CA ASN A 45 -14.87 1.08 35.85
C ASN A 45 -16.16 0.49 35.24
N LYS A 46 -16.60 -0.66 35.78
CA LYS A 46 -17.79 -1.38 35.29
C LYS A 46 -19.11 -0.65 35.52
N ALA A 47 -19.11 0.44 36.29
CA ALA A 47 -20.27 1.27 36.56
C ALA A 47 -20.42 2.45 35.59
N ILE A 48 -19.56 2.56 34.57
CA ILE A 48 -19.72 3.53 33.49
C ILE A 48 -21.12 3.39 32.85
N ASP A 49 -21.74 4.52 32.51
CA ASP A 49 -23.01 4.51 31.80
C ASP A 49 -22.85 3.76 30.47
N LYS A 50 -23.75 2.80 30.21
CA LYS A 50 -23.65 1.90 29.06
C LYS A 50 -23.71 2.66 27.74
N ARG A 51 -24.59 3.66 27.62
CA ARG A 51 -24.76 4.43 26.39
C ARG A 51 -23.53 5.32 26.16
N PHE A 52 -22.92 5.83 27.22
CA PHE A 52 -21.65 6.57 27.12
C PHE A 52 -20.48 5.67 26.68
N ALA A 53 -20.38 4.45 27.23
CA ALA A 53 -19.41 3.47 26.75
C ALA A 53 -19.65 3.09 25.28
N ASP A 54 -20.91 2.96 24.85
CA ASP A 54 -21.29 2.71 23.45
C ASP A 54 -20.90 3.87 22.53
N LEU A 55 -20.97 5.12 23.01
CA LEU A 55 -20.47 6.29 22.28
C LEU A 55 -18.94 6.22 22.08
N ILE A 56 -18.18 5.88 23.12
CA ILE A 56 -16.72 5.72 23.02
C ILE A 56 -16.36 4.61 22.03
N ARG A 57 -17.04 3.45 22.11
CA ARG A 57 -16.89 2.35 21.14
C ARG A 57 -17.15 2.80 19.72
N TYR A 58 -18.22 3.57 19.50
CA TYR A 58 -18.56 4.12 18.19
C TYR A 58 -17.45 5.04 17.67
N THR A 59 -16.92 5.93 18.51
CA THR A 59 -15.83 6.84 18.16
C THR A 59 -14.56 6.08 17.77
N TYR A 60 -14.13 5.07 18.56
CA TYR A 60 -12.99 4.21 18.19
C TYR A 60 -13.23 3.50 16.85
N ASN A 61 -14.39 2.86 16.67
CA ASN A 61 -14.71 2.13 15.45
C ASN A 61 -14.73 3.04 14.22
N ALA A 62 -15.30 4.24 14.33
CA ALA A 62 -15.33 5.22 13.26
C ALA A 62 -13.92 5.71 12.91
N MET A 63 -13.13 6.08 13.92
CA MET A 63 -11.74 6.50 13.74
C MET A 63 -10.89 5.40 13.09
N LEU A 64 -10.95 4.16 13.59
CA LEU A 64 -10.21 3.01 13.05
C LEU A 64 -10.76 2.49 11.71
N SER A 65 -11.92 2.97 11.27
CA SER A 65 -12.41 2.75 9.91
C SER A 65 -11.84 3.78 8.94
N GLN A 66 -11.62 5.02 9.40
CA GLN A 66 -10.95 6.06 8.61
C GLN A 66 -9.42 5.86 8.55
N PHE A 67 -8.83 5.41 9.65
CA PHE A 67 -7.38 5.24 9.83
C PHE A 67 -7.07 3.82 10.31
N PRO A 68 -7.15 2.81 9.42
CA PRO A 68 -7.03 1.42 9.81
C PRO A 68 -5.65 1.01 10.33
N PHE A 69 -4.59 1.77 10.01
CA PHE A 69 -3.19 1.47 10.35
C PHE A 69 -2.72 2.08 11.67
N LEU A 70 -3.62 2.66 12.47
CA LEU A 70 -3.32 3.18 13.80
C LEU A 70 -3.18 2.05 14.84
N GLU A 71 -2.02 1.39 14.85
CA GLU A 71 -1.72 0.25 15.75
C GLU A 71 -2.01 0.56 17.22
N ASN A 72 -1.53 1.69 17.73
CA ASN A 72 -1.71 2.08 19.13
C ASN A 72 -3.19 2.25 19.51
N TYR A 73 -4.03 2.75 18.61
CA TYR A 73 -5.45 2.94 18.90
C TYR A 73 -6.25 1.64 18.86
N HIS A 74 -5.82 0.63 18.08
CA HIS A 74 -6.37 -0.73 18.22
C HIS A 74 -6.03 -1.33 19.59
N ILE A 75 -4.80 -1.12 20.07
CA ILE A 75 -4.35 -1.58 21.39
C ILE A 75 -5.15 -0.89 22.48
N ASP A 76 -5.23 0.44 22.42
CA ASP A 76 -5.92 1.25 23.40
C ASP A 76 -7.41 0.89 23.49
N TYR A 77 -8.08 0.71 22.34
CA TYR A 77 -9.47 0.27 22.31
C TYR A 77 -9.66 -1.14 22.91
N ALA A 78 -8.76 -2.07 22.61
CA ALA A 78 -8.81 -3.40 23.19
C ALA A 78 -8.56 -3.39 24.71
N LEU A 79 -7.67 -2.52 25.19
CA LEU A 79 -7.41 -2.29 26.61
C LEU A 79 -8.58 -1.59 27.31
N PHE A 80 -9.29 -0.68 26.63
CA PHE A 80 -10.54 -0.10 27.12
C PHE A 80 -11.57 -1.20 27.40
N GLU A 81 -11.83 -2.11 26.44
CA GLU A 81 -12.75 -3.23 26.68
C GLU A 81 -12.26 -4.20 27.75
N TYR A 82 -10.95 -4.43 27.83
CA TYR A 82 -10.36 -5.26 28.88
C TYR A 82 -10.59 -4.67 30.27
N LYS A 83 -10.41 -3.35 30.45
CA LYS A 83 -10.68 -2.63 31.71
C LYS A 83 -12.15 -2.71 32.12
N LEU A 84 -13.08 -2.70 31.16
CA LEU A 84 -14.51 -2.93 31.40
C LEU A 84 -14.85 -4.40 31.72
N GLY A 85 -13.89 -5.33 31.55
CA GLY A 85 -14.04 -6.76 31.80
C GLY A 85 -14.55 -7.56 30.59
N ASN A 86 -14.61 -6.95 29.41
CA ASN A 86 -15.12 -7.56 28.18
C ASN A 86 -14.02 -8.28 27.40
N VAL A 87 -13.47 -9.36 27.98
CA VAL A 87 -12.33 -10.11 27.41
C VAL A 87 -12.61 -10.65 26.00
N LYS A 88 -13.85 -11.05 25.71
CA LYS A 88 -14.23 -11.53 24.37
C LYS A 88 -14.10 -10.43 23.31
N GLU A 89 -14.55 -9.22 23.64
CA GLU A 89 -14.48 -8.09 22.71
C GLU A 89 -13.04 -7.61 22.54
N MET A 90 -12.25 -7.59 23.63
CA MET A 90 -10.81 -7.35 23.55
C MET A 90 -10.14 -8.28 22.51
N HIS A 91 -10.41 -9.59 22.56
CA HIS A 91 -9.86 -10.52 21.57
C HIS A 91 -10.32 -10.20 20.15
N HIS A 92 -11.58 -9.82 19.96
CA HIS A 92 -12.13 -9.47 18.65
C HIS A 92 -11.47 -8.22 18.07
N ILE A 93 -11.27 -7.17 18.88
CA ILE A 93 -10.61 -5.92 18.48
C ILE A 93 -9.17 -6.19 18.04
N PHE A 94 -8.38 -6.93 18.82
CA PHE A 94 -7.01 -7.30 18.43
C PHE A 94 -6.96 -8.09 17.12
N ILE A 95 -7.85 -9.08 16.96
CA ILE A 95 -7.92 -9.89 15.73
C ILE A 95 -8.31 -9.02 14.53
N SER A 96 -9.29 -8.11 14.70
CA SER A 96 -9.71 -7.18 13.66
C SER A 96 -8.59 -6.23 13.24
N GLY A 97 -7.86 -5.67 14.22
CA GLY A 97 -6.69 -4.82 13.97
C GLY A 97 -5.58 -5.56 13.22
N LEU A 98 -5.26 -6.79 13.64
CA LEU A 98 -4.30 -7.65 12.95
C LEU A 98 -4.73 -7.93 11.51
N GLN A 99 -5.99 -8.28 11.27
CA GLN A 99 -6.52 -8.56 9.92
C GLN A 99 -6.40 -7.36 8.99
N LYS A 100 -6.65 -6.14 9.47
CA LYS A 100 -6.48 -4.90 8.69
C LYS A 100 -5.05 -4.70 8.18
N MET A 101 -4.05 -5.23 8.89
CA MET A 101 -2.63 -5.15 8.55
C MET A 101 -2.06 -6.50 8.08
N ASN A 102 -2.92 -7.35 7.48
CA ASN A 102 -2.55 -8.67 6.95
C ASN A 102 -1.85 -9.58 7.98
N ASN A 103 -2.15 -9.39 9.25
CA ASN A 103 -1.54 -10.04 10.42
C ASN A 103 -0.04 -9.80 10.58
N MET A 104 0.59 -8.83 9.90
CA MET A 104 2.06 -8.64 9.97
C MET A 104 2.50 -7.48 10.89
N SER A 105 1.61 -6.96 11.75
CA SER A 105 1.96 -5.95 12.75
C SER A 105 2.66 -6.59 13.95
N LEU A 106 3.96 -6.29 14.13
CA LEU A 106 4.72 -6.77 15.29
C LEU A 106 4.15 -6.22 16.60
N LEU A 107 3.82 -4.92 16.62
CA LEU A 107 3.33 -4.24 17.81
C LEU A 107 2.02 -4.84 18.31
N LEU A 108 1.03 -5.04 17.42
CA LEU A 108 -0.24 -5.66 17.78
C LEU A 108 -0.06 -7.09 18.30
N TRP A 109 0.79 -7.90 17.66
CA TRP A 109 1.05 -9.26 18.13
C TRP A 109 1.68 -9.30 19.51
N VAL A 110 2.69 -8.45 19.76
CA VAL A 110 3.38 -8.38 21.04
C VAL A 110 2.41 -8.00 22.16
N GLU A 111 1.66 -6.90 22.00
CA GLU A 111 0.70 -6.46 23.01
C GLU A 111 -0.45 -7.46 23.21
N TYR A 112 -0.95 -8.05 22.13
CA TYR A 112 -1.97 -9.08 22.21
C TYR A 112 -1.49 -10.31 23.00
N LEU A 113 -0.25 -10.76 22.75
CA LEU A 113 0.32 -11.91 23.42
C LEU A 113 0.64 -11.62 24.89
N LYS A 114 1.02 -10.38 25.26
CA LYS A 114 1.20 -9.96 26.65
C LYS A 114 -0.09 -10.19 27.43
N ILE A 115 -1.22 -9.70 26.93
CA ILE A 115 -2.53 -9.88 27.58
C ILE A 115 -2.96 -11.35 27.54
N CYS A 116 -2.74 -12.06 26.42
CA CYS A 116 -3.06 -13.48 26.30
C CYS A 116 -2.33 -14.34 27.35
N ASN A 117 -1.10 -13.97 27.75
CA ASN A 117 -0.38 -14.68 28.80
C ASN A 117 -1.07 -14.63 30.16
N GLU A 118 -1.81 -13.55 30.43
CA GLU A 118 -2.58 -13.34 31.67
C GLU A 118 -3.95 -14.01 31.60
N VAL A 119 -4.68 -13.84 30.49
CA VAL A 119 -6.08 -14.27 30.41
C VAL A 119 -6.27 -15.70 29.92
N ILE A 120 -5.34 -16.27 29.15
CA ILE A 120 -5.47 -17.62 28.59
C ILE A 120 -4.82 -18.65 29.52
N SER A 121 -5.68 -19.43 30.19
CA SER A 121 -5.22 -20.53 31.06
C SER A 121 -4.79 -21.77 30.28
N ASN A 122 -5.34 -22.02 29.09
CA ASN A 122 -5.04 -23.22 28.30
C ASN A 122 -3.73 -23.07 27.51
N ASN A 123 -2.70 -23.82 27.92
CA ASN A 123 -1.38 -23.80 27.29
C ASN A 123 -1.40 -24.15 25.80
N LYS A 124 -2.24 -25.09 25.34
CA LYS A 124 -2.30 -25.46 23.92
C LYS A 124 -2.84 -24.30 23.07
N GLN A 125 -3.87 -23.63 23.56
CA GLN A 125 -4.46 -22.48 22.88
C GLN A 125 -3.49 -21.30 22.83
N LEU A 126 -2.79 -21.02 23.94
CA LEU A 126 -1.78 -19.97 24.01
C LEU A 126 -0.63 -20.24 23.02
N PHE A 127 -0.06 -21.46 23.01
CA PHE A 127 1.03 -21.79 22.10
C PHE A 127 0.61 -21.77 20.63
N ARG A 128 -0.64 -22.12 20.30
CA ARG A 128 -1.15 -21.93 18.94
C ARG A 128 -1.16 -20.47 18.52
N LYS A 129 -1.44 -19.53 19.43
CA LYS A 129 -1.34 -18.09 19.13
C LYS A 129 0.10 -17.65 18.90
N TYR A 130 1.04 -18.16 19.70
CA TYR A 130 2.47 -17.93 19.46
C TYR A 130 2.95 -18.48 18.11
N GLU A 131 2.49 -19.68 17.71
CA GLU A 131 2.80 -20.27 16.41
C GLU A 131 2.23 -19.44 15.24
N LEU A 132 1.00 -18.90 15.39
CA LEU A 132 0.41 -17.99 14.41
C LEU A 132 1.20 -16.68 14.31
N ALA A 133 1.54 -16.07 15.44
CA ALA A 133 2.36 -14.86 15.47
C ALA A 133 3.76 -15.12 14.88
N GLU A 134 4.37 -16.27 15.16
CA GLU A 134 5.64 -16.70 14.59
C GLU A 134 5.59 -16.79 13.06
N ALA A 135 4.52 -17.35 12.50
CA ALA A 135 4.33 -17.45 11.05
C ALA A 135 4.17 -16.09 10.38
N SER A 136 3.62 -15.10 11.09
CA SER A 136 3.43 -13.76 10.58
C SER A 136 4.64 -12.85 10.82
N VAL A 137 5.04 -12.62 12.07
CA VAL A 137 6.03 -11.60 12.46
C VAL A 137 7.37 -12.17 12.93
N GLY A 138 7.55 -13.50 12.91
CA GLY A 138 8.75 -14.15 13.40
C GLY A 138 10.03 -13.76 12.66
N LEU A 139 9.93 -13.35 11.38
CA LEU A 139 11.05 -12.89 10.56
C LEU A 139 11.29 -11.37 10.65
N HIS A 140 10.51 -10.63 11.43
CA HIS A 140 10.66 -9.18 11.54
C HIS A 140 12.03 -8.82 12.13
N PHE A 141 12.71 -7.82 11.56
CA PHE A 141 14.05 -7.40 12.01
C PHE A 141 14.08 -7.05 13.52
N PHE A 142 13.03 -6.40 14.02
CA PHE A 142 12.85 -6.07 15.44
C PHE A 142 12.05 -7.10 16.28
N SER A 143 11.86 -8.35 15.82
CA SER A 143 11.06 -9.38 16.53
C SER A 143 11.67 -9.92 17.84
N GLY A 144 12.73 -9.31 18.35
CA GLY A 144 13.43 -9.77 19.56
C GLY A 144 12.51 -9.96 20.76
N GLU A 145 11.70 -8.94 21.09
CA GLU A 145 10.78 -9.00 22.21
C GLU A 145 9.79 -10.16 22.10
N PHE A 146 9.22 -10.37 20.89
CA PHE A 146 8.33 -11.49 20.60
C PHE A 146 9.00 -12.84 20.92
N TRP A 147 10.23 -13.06 20.43
CA TRP A 147 10.96 -14.30 20.66
C TRP A 147 11.33 -14.51 22.12
N GLU A 148 11.68 -13.45 22.84
CA GLU A 148 11.94 -13.52 24.28
C GLU A 148 10.69 -13.92 25.06
N MET A 149 9.54 -13.30 24.77
CA MET A 149 8.26 -13.67 25.37
C MET A 149 7.93 -15.13 25.10
N TYR A 150 8.06 -15.59 23.85
CA TYR A 150 7.74 -16.96 23.49
C TYR A 150 8.64 -17.98 24.21
N LEU A 151 9.95 -17.74 24.22
CA LEU A 151 10.91 -18.58 24.95
C LEU A 151 10.62 -18.61 26.45
N ASN A 152 10.27 -17.47 27.06
CA ASN A 152 9.91 -17.40 28.47
C ASN A 152 8.65 -18.22 28.79
N GLN A 153 7.61 -18.14 27.94
CA GLN A 153 6.40 -18.96 28.11
C GLN A 153 6.67 -20.46 27.96
N LEU A 154 7.59 -20.85 27.07
CA LEU A 154 8.01 -22.24 26.94
C LEU A 154 8.70 -22.74 28.22
N LEU A 155 9.60 -21.95 28.81
CA LEU A 155 10.25 -22.30 30.08
C LEU A 155 9.24 -22.37 31.25
N LEU A 156 8.29 -21.45 31.30
CA LEU A 156 7.31 -21.36 32.38
C LEU A 156 6.29 -22.51 32.34
N ARG A 157 5.80 -22.87 31.14
CA ARG A 157 4.60 -23.72 31.00
C ARG A 157 4.89 -25.14 30.48
N CYS A 158 6.04 -25.40 29.85
CA CYS A 158 6.39 -26.75 29.39
C CYS A 158 7.09 -27.55 30.49
N LYS A 159 6.65 -28.80 30.70
CA LYS A 159 7.31 -29.73 31.63
C LYS A 159 8.73 -30.11 31.20
N THR A 160 8.99 -30.12 29.89
CA THR A 160 10.30 -30.47 29.32
C THR A 160 10.86 -29.32 28.49
N PRO A 161 12.17 -29.05 28.56
CA PRO A 161 12.80 -27.94 27.87
C PRO A 161 13.05 -28.21 26.37
N ARG A 162 12.61 -29.35 25.84
CA ARG A 162 12.89 -29.76 24.45
C ARG A 162 12.38 -28.73 23.45
N ARG A 163 11.15 -28.25 23.63
CA ARG A 163 10.54 -27.24 22.73
C ARG A 163 11.28 -25.91 22.83
N TYR A 164 11.74 -25.52 24.02
CA TYR A 164 12.56 -24.33 24.21
C TYR A 164 13.86 -24.40 23.40
N PHE A 165 14.60 -25.51 23.46
CA PHE A 165 15.85 -25.65 22.70
C PHE A 165 15.64 -25.67 21.19
N ILE A 166 14.56 -26.29 20.71
CA ILE A 166 14.19 -26.27 19.29
C ILE A 166 13.93 -24.84 18.81
N VAL A 167 13.11 -24.08 19.55
CA VAL A 167 12.77 -22.70 19.21
C VAL A 167 14.01 -21.80 19.34
N LEU A 168 14.78 -21.90 20.42
CA LEU A 168 16.00 -21.11 20.58
C LEU A 168 16.99 -21.38 19.45
N ARG A 169 17.18 -22.64 19.05
CA ARG A 169 18.06 -22.99 17.92
C ARG A 169 17.58 -22.36 16.61
N LYS A 170 16.27 -22.31 16.35
CA LYS A 170 15.68 -21.59 15.21
C LYS A 170 15.98 -20.10 15.28
N VAL A 171 15.79 -19.46 16.44
CA VAL A 171 16.03 -18.02 16.62
C VAL A 171 17.48 -17.61 16.33
N LEU A 172 18.46 -18.48 16.60
CA LEU A 172 19.87 -18.20 16.29
C LEU A 172 20.15 -18.03 14.78
N GLU A 173 19.28 -18.53 13.90
CA GLU A 173 19.42 -18.37 12.45
C GLU A 173 18.75 -17.12 11.91
N LEU A 174 17.99 -16.40 12.74
CA LEU A 174 17.24 -15.24 12.30
C LEU A 174 18.12 -13.97 12.32
N PRO A 175 18.15 -13.18 11.22
CA PRO A 175 18.84 -11.90 11.18
C PRO A 175 18.02 -10.81 11.87
N ILE A 176 17.92 -10.88 13.19
CA ILE A 176 17.16 -9.93 14.03
C ILE A 176 18.09 -8.99 14.78
N TYR A 177 17.66 -7.75 15.00
CA TYR A 177 18.46 -6.69 15.61
C TYR A 177 19.11 -7.09 16.94
N SER A 178 18.34 -7.72 17.84
CA SER A 178 18.80 -8.12 19.17
C SER A 178 19.32 -9.58 19.26
N TYR A 179 19.84 -10.12 18.15
CA TYR A 179 20.32 -11.50 18.05
C TYR A 179 21.29 -11.92 19.18
N SER A 180 22.17 -11.02 19.62
CA SER A 180 23.23 -11.30 20.61
C SER A 180 22.70 -11.87 21.93
N ILE A 181 21.50 -11.44 22.36
CA ILE A 181 20.85 -11.91 23.59
C ILE A 181 20.55 -13.41 23.49
N PHE A 182 20.10 -13.90 22.33
CA PHE A 182 19.77 -15.31 22.12
C PHE A 182 21.02 -16.19 22.06
N TYR A 183 22.11 -15.68 21.46
CA TYR A 183 23.41 -16.36 21.52
C TYR A 183 23.96 -16.44 22.94
N ALA A 184 23.82 -15.38 23.74
CA ALA A 184 24.20 -15.42 25.15
C ALA A 184 23.39 -16.46 25.94
N LYS A 185 22.07 -16.53 25.72
CA LYS A 185 21.20 -17.58 26.28
C LYS A 185 21.67 -18.97 25.86
N TRP A 186 21.96 -19.20 24.59
CA TRP A 186 22.45 -20.48 24.07
C TRP A 186 23.81 -20.90 24.65
N LEU A 187 24.78 -19.97 24.70
CA LEU A 187 26.10 -20.22 25.27
C LEU A 187 26.03 -20.54 26.77
N LYS A 188 25.18 -19.82 27.52
CA LYS A 188 24.92 -20.14 28.93
C LYS A 188 24.39 -21.56 29.09
N HIS A 189 23.44 -21.97 28.25
CA HIS A 189 22.93 -23.35 28.27
C HIS A 189 24.01 -24.38 27.94
N ILE A 190 24.96 -24.07 27.03
CA ILE A 190 26.10 -24.98 26.75
C ILE A 190 26.97 -25.13 28.01
N ASP A 191 27.21 -24.03 28.71
CA ASP A 191 28.02 -24.03 29.92
C ASP A 191 27.36 -24.78 31.07
N ASP A 192 26.03 -24.71 31.19
CA ASP A 192 25.26 -25.38 32.23
C ASP A 192 25.13 -26.92 32.05
N ILE A 193 25.45 -27.46 30.87
CA ILE A 193 25.39 -28.91 30.62
C ILE A 193 26.36 -29.67 31.55
N ARG A 194 25.85 -30.66 32.29
CA ARG A 194 26.68 -31.47 33.21
C ARG A 194 26.97 -32.87 32.69
N ASP A 195 26.14 -33.36 31.77
CA ASP A 195 26.21 -34.74 31.27
C ASP A 195 26.13 -34.83 29.74
N LEU A 196 26.77 -35.85 29.17
CA LEU A 196 26.73 -36.11 27.72
C LEU A 196 25.31 -36.40 27.20
N SER A 197 24.43 -36.95 28.03
CA SER A 197 23.03 -37.21 27.67
C SER A 197 22.25 -35.91 27.40
N GLN A 198 22.58 -34.82 28.09
CA GLN A 198 21.91 -33.53 27.93
C GLN A 198 22.26 -32.86 26.59
N LEU A 199 23.39 -33.21 25.96
CA LEU A 199 23.74 -32.72 24.62
C LEU A 199 22.68 -33.08 23.57
N THR A 200 21.90 -34.14 23.80
CA THR A 200 20.80 -34.56 22.92
C THR A 200 19.65 -33.54 22.88
N MET A 201 19.60 -32.59 23.82
CA MET A 201 18.65 -31.47 23.78
C MET A 201 19.06 -30.41 22.77
N MET A 202 20.35 -30.30 22.44
CA MET A 202 20.89 -29.29 21.52
C MET A 202 21.07 -29.82 20.10
N ALA A 203 21.42 -31.09 19.95
CA ALA A 203 21.57 -31.74 18.65
C ALA A 203 21.21 -33.23 18.72
N PRO A 204 20.69 -33.82 17.62
CA PRO A 204 20.44 -35.26 17.55
C PRO A 204 21.70 -36.11 17.79
N LYS A 205 21.54 -37.31 18.36
CA LYS A 205 22.67 -38.23 18.65
C LYS A 205 23.53 -38.51 17.41
N ASP A 206 22.91 -38.65 16.24
CA ASP A 206 23.61 -38.97 14.99
C ASP A 206 24.51 -37.81 14.52
N GLU A 207 24.05 -36.57 14.68
CA GLU A 207 24.83 -35.37 14.37
C GLU A 207 25.97 -35.18 15.38
N LEU A 208 25.73 -35.46 16.67
CA LEU A 208 26.77 -35.48 17.71
C LEU A 208 27.87 -36.51 17.38
N ALA A 209 27.49 -37.71 16.95
CA ALA A 209 28.45 -38.76 16.59
C ALA A 209 29.22 -38.42 15.32
N LYS A 210 28.54 -37.93 14.27
CA LYS A 210 29.17 -37.65 12.96
C LYS A 210 30.02 -36.38 12.95
N LYS A 211 29.48 -35.26 13.44
CA LYS A 211 30.15 -33.94 13.36
C LYS A 211 31.01 -33.65 14.58
N LEU A 212 30.52 -34.00 15.77
CA LEU A 212 31.24 -33.74 17.03
C LEU A 212 32.13 -34.91 17.46
N LYS A 213 32.05 -36.08 16.80
CA LYS A 213 32.76 -37.32 17.17
C LYS A 213 32.51 -37.72 18.64
N VAL A 214 31.30 -37.42 19.14
CA VAL A 214 30.87 -37.71 20.52
C VAL A 214 29.85 -38.84 20.49
N ASP A 215 30.25 -40.00 21.04
CA ASP A 215 29.31 -41.08 21.34
C ASP A 215 28.74 -40.92 22.75
N VAL A 216 27.43 -40.64 22.84
CA VAL A 216 26.68 -40.41 24.08
C VAL A 216 26.52 -41.70 24.90
N ASN A 217 26.54 -42.86 24.26
CA ASN A 217 26.27 -44.15 24.92
C ASN A 217 27.55 -44.86 25.42
N GLN A 218 28.74 -44.34 25.10
CA GLN A 218 30.00 -45.00 25.43
C GLN A 218 30.40 -44.81 26.92
N ALA A 219 30.61 -45.91 27.63
CA ALA A 219 30.93 -45.97 29.08
C ALA A 219 32.39 -45.63 29.42
N SER A 220 32.93 -44.53 28.87
CA SER A 220 34.32 -44.09 29.09
C SER A 220 34.40 -42.81 29.92
N ARG A 221 35.61 -42.27 30.15
CA ARG A 221 35.86 -41.07 30.98
C ARG A 221 35.11 -39.84 30.43
N ARG A 222 33.97 -39.50 31.05
CA ARG A 222 32.99 -38.52 30.53
C ARG A 222 33.42 -37.06 30.61
N GLY A 223 34.24 -36.68 31.60
CA GLY A 223 34.63 -35.28 31.86
C GLY A 223 35.38 -34.58 30.71
N PRO A 224 36.55 -35.09 30.27
CA PRO A 224 37.31 -34.48 29.18
C PRO A 224 36.56 -34.45 27.85
N ARG A 225 35.74 -35.48 27.60
CA ARG A 225 34.90 -35.58 26.40
C ARG A 225 33.78 -34.55 26.40
N LEU A 226 33.13 -34.33 27.54
CA LEU A 226 32.13 -33.29 27.68
C LEU A 226 32.74 -31.90 27.44
N GLN A 227 33.93 -31.62 27.99
CA GLN A 227 34.63 -30.35 27.74
C GLN A 227 34.99 -30.17 26.26
N ALA A 228 35.48 -31.22 25.59
CA ALA A 228 35.74 -31.19 24.16
C ALA A 228 34.47 -30.93 23.34
N ALA A 229 33.37 -31.62 23.68
CA ALA A 229 32.06 -31.44 23.05
C ALA A 229 31.54 -30.00 23.20
N LYS A 230 31.59 -29.45 24.43
CA LYS A 230 31.23 -28.05 24.70
C LYS A 230 32.09 -27.08 23.88
N LYS A 231 33.41 -27.29 23.84
CA LYS A 231 34.33 -26.44 23.06
C LYS A 231 33.98 -26.44 21.58
N GLN A 232 33.63 -27.60 21.02
CA GLN A 232 33.28 -27.71 19.61
C GLN A 232 31.87 -27.14 19.32
N LEU A 233 30.88 -27.33 20.19
CA LEU A 233 29.59 -26.64 20.09
C LEU A 233 29.73 -25.12 20.14
N LYS A 234 30.58 -24.60 21.04
CA LYS A 234 30.91 -23.16 21.08
C LYS A 234 31.57 -22.68 19.78
N LYS A 235 32.43 -23.50 19.16
CA LYS A 235 33.03 -23.19 17.86
C LYS A 235 31.96 -23.06 16.77
N TYR A 236 31.07 -24.05 16.62
CA TYR A 236 29.97 -23.98 15.64
C TYR A 236 29.02 -22.80 15.91
N THR A 237 28.72 -22.54 17.19
CA THR A 237 27.92 -21.38 17.59
C THR A 237 28.57 -20.08 17.15
N LYS A 238 29.91 -19.95 17.31
CA LYS A 238 30.66 -18.77 16.87
C LYS A 238 30.62 -18.61 15.35
N GLU A 239 30.75 -19.70 14.59
CA GLU A 239 30.65 -19.67 13.12
C GLU A 239 29.27 -19.17 12.67
N LEU A 240 28.19 -19.70 13.25
CA LEU A 240 26.83 -19.24 12.98
C LEU A 240 26.64 -17.77 13.38
N TYR A 241 27.19 -17.36 14.53
CA TYR A 241 27.16 -15.96 15.00
C TYR A 241 27.81 -15.01 13.98
N MET A 242 28.97 -15.37 13.42
CA MET A 242 29.66 -14.53 12.44
C MET A 242 28.84 -14.36 11.16
N VAL A 243 28.20 -15.43 10.67
CA VAL A 243 27.32 -15.36 9.49
C VAL A 243 26.13 -14.45 9.75
N ASN A 244 25.45 -14.65 10.89
CA ASN A 244 24.26 -13.88 11.22
C ASN A 244 24.61 -12.40 11.50
N GLN A 245 25.72 -12.14 12.20
CA GLN A 245 26.24 -10.79 12.43
C GLN A 245 26.51 -10.05 11.12
N TYR A 246 27.11 -10.71 10.12
CA TYR A 246 27.35 -10.10 8.82
C TYR A 246 26.04 -9.64 8.16
N GLN A 247 25.04 -10.53 8.09
CA GLN A 247 23.73 -10.24 7.50
C GLN A 247 23.03 -9.07 8.21
N ILE A 248 23.03 -9.08 9.55
CA ILE A 248 22.38 -8.04 10.35
C ILE A 248 23.07 -6.69 10.17
N LEU A 249 24.41 -6.64 10.18
CA LEU A 249 25.16 -5.41 9.97
C LEU A 249 24.99 -4.86 8.55
N GLU A 250 24.89 -5.73 7.55
CA GLU A 250 24.58 -5.34 6.18
C GLU A 250 23.18 -4.70 6.10
N MET A 251 22.15 -5.37 6.61
CA MET A 251 20.78 -4.84 6.63
C MET A 251 20.67 -3.52 7.41
N TYR A 252 21.33 -3.44 8.56
CA TYR A 252 21.31 -2.25 9.42
C TYR A 252 22.00 -1.05 8.75
N ASN A 253 23.24 -1.23 8.29
CA ASN A 253 24.04 -0.14 7.74
C ASN A 253 23.53 0.36 6.39
N LEU A 254 22.99 -0.53 5.54
CA LEU A 254 22.48 -0.15 4.23
C LEU A 254 21.07 0.45 4.29
N PHE A 255 20.23 0.01 5.24
CA PHE A 255 18.81 0.32 5.24
C PHE A 255 18.30 0.81 6.60
N GLU A 256 18.25 -0.04 7.62
CA GLU A 256 17.47 0.23 8.84
C GLU A 256 17.95 1.49 9.60
N VAL A 257 19.23 1.85 9.54
CA VAL A 257 19.76 3.08 10.16
C VAL A 257 19.23 4.38 9.52
N HIS A 258 18.82 4.31 8.25
CA HIS A 258 18.33 5.46 7.48
C HIS A 258 16.80 5.62 7.56
N LEU A 259 16.10 4.64 8.15
CA LEU A 259 14.66 4.66 8.34
C LEU A 259 14.36 5.25 9.72
N LYS A 260 13.69 6.40 9.77
CA LYS A 260 13.35 7.09 11.04
C LYS A 260 11.92 6.82 11.46
N THR A 261 11.02 6.72 10.49
CA THR A 261 9.58 6.51 10.72
C THR A 261 9.22 5.06 10.43
N HIS A 262 8.80 4.34 11.46
CA HIS A 262 8.40 2.93 11.37
C HIS A 262 6.90 2.70 11.66
N PHE A 263 6.18 3.76 12.00
CA PHE A 263 4.77 3.72 12.36
C PHE A 263 3.93 4.47 11.32
N TYR A 264 2.64 4.20 11.32
CA TYR A 264 1.69 4.90 10.46
C TYR A 264 1.62 6.38 10.82
N CYS A 265 1.82 7.22 9.82
CA CYS A 265 1.69 8.66 9.94
C CYS A 265 0.37 9.12 9.33
N SER A 266 -0.16 10.25 9.82
CA SER A 266 -1.41 10.81 9.28
C SER A 266 -1.29 11.09 7.79
N ALA A 267 -2.43 11.15 7.10
CA ALA A 267 -2.50 11.44 5.67
C ALA A 267 -1.83 12.77 5.25
N GLN A 268 -1.67 13.71 6.19
CA GLN A 268 -1.08 15.02 5.96
C GLN A 268 0.43 15.04 6.18
N THR A 269 0.98 14.01 6.82
CA THR A 269 2.40 13.94 7.14
C THR A 269 3.19 13.54 5.90
N LEU A 270 4.14 14.38 5.50
CA LEU A 270 5.05 14.08 4.39
C LEU A 270 6.29 13.35 4.90
N ILE A 271 6.65 12.27 4.23
CA ILE A 271 7.88 11.52 4.47
C ILE A 271 8.96 12.01 3.51
N ASP A 272 10.17 12.21 4.03
CA ASP A 272 11.33 12.60 3.24
C ASP A 272 11.61 11.58 2.13
N TYR A 273 11.89 12.07 0.92
CA TYR A 273 12.22 11.27 -0.25
C TYR A 273 13.39 10.32 0.01
N SER A 274 14.36 10.71 0.85
CA SER A 274 15.48 9.84 1.24
C SER A 274 15.01 8.53 1.89
N GLN A 275 13.96 8.57 2.72
CA GLN A 275 13.38 7.40 3.35
C GLN A 275 12.57 6.57 2.36
N ILE A 276 11.81 7.21 1.46
CA ILE A 276 11.06 6.53 0.40
C ILE A 276 12.02 5.73 -0.48
N SER A 277 13.10 6.36 -0.96
CA SER A 277 14.13 5.71 -1.76
C SER A 277 14.81 4.55 -1.02
N THR A 278 15.05 4.71 0.28
CA THR A 278 15.63 3.65 1.12
C THR A 278 14.67 2.46 1.27
N TRP A 279 13.38 2.69 1.50
CA TRP A 279 12.37 1.62 1.52
C TRP A 279 12.28 0.88 0.19
N VAL A 280 12.27 1.59 -0.95
CA VAL A 280 12.23 0.94 -2.26
C VAL A 280 13.46 0.04 -2.47
N ARG A 281 14.67 0.54 -2.18
CA ARG A 281 15.91 -0.25 -2.26
C ARG A 281 15.91 -1.43 -1.30
N TYR A 282 15.36 -1.26 -0.10
CA TYR A 282 15.27 -2.34 0.89
C TYR A 282 14.30 -3.44 0.45
N LEU A 283 13.20 -3.06 -0.20
CA LEU A 283 12.26 -4.02 -0.80
C LEU A 283 12.90 -4.78 -1.96
N ASP A 284 13.68 -4.11 -2.82
CA ASP A 284 14.46 -4.77 -3.87
C ASP A 284 15.46 -5.78 -3.29
N TYR A 285 16.17 -5.39 -2.24
CA TYR A 285 17.05 -6.29 -1.49
C TYR A 285 16.29 -7.51 -0.95
N SER A 286 15.10 -7.31 -0.36
CA SER A 286 14.26 -8.39 0.17
C SER A 286 13.76 -9.34 -0.94
N ILE A 287 13.37 -8.80 -2.09
CA ILE A 287 12.96 -9.60 -3.26
C ILE A 287 14.13 -10.49 -3.71
N ASN A 288 15.34 -9.94 -3.76
CA ASN A 288 16.55 -10.67 -4.16
C ASN A 288 16.95 -11.78 -3.19
N ILE A 289 16.62 -11.66 -1.90
CA ILE A 289 16.83 -12.74 -0.90
C ILE A 289 15.96 -13.99 -1.19
N ARG A 290 14.86 -13.83 -1.96
CA ARG A 290 13.94 -14.92 -2.34
C ARG A 290 13.34 -15.67 -1.15
N THR A 291 12.98 -14.94 -0.10
CA THR A 291 12.21 -15.47 1.03
C THR A 291 10.83 -14.81 1.07
N PRO A 292 9.78 -15.43 0.49
CA PRO A 292 8.48 -14.78 0.29
C PRO A 292 7.85 -14.21 1.58
N ALA A 293 7.92 -14.97 2.68
CA ALA A 293 7.38 -14.53 3.97
C ALA A 293 8.07 -13.26 4.50
N LEU A 294 9.40 -13.15 4.33
CA LEU A 294 10.15 -11.94 4.72
C LEU A 294 9.83 -10.77 3.80
N THR A 295 9.72 -11.02 2.49
CA THR A 295 9.38 -10.00 1.51
C THR A 295 7.99 -9.42 1.74
N GLN A 296 6.99 -10.28 1.95
CA GLN A 296 5.64 -9.86 2.31
C GLN A 296 5.63 -9.03 3.61
N LEU A 297 6.38 -9.48 4.63
CA LEU A 297 6.51 -8.76 5.89
C LEU A 297 7.13 -7.38 5.68
N ASN A 298 8.19 -7.27 4.89
CA ASN A 298 8.86 -5.99 4.62
C ASN A 298 7.97 -5.04 3.79
N PHE A 299 7.17 -5.55 2.85
CA PHE A 299 6.15 -4.75 2.17
C PHE A 299 5.13 -4.19 3.16
N GLN A 300 4.59 -5.02 4.06
CA GLN A 300 3.63 -4.54 5.05
C GLN A 300 4.25 -3.55 6.03
N ARG A 301 5.53 -3.71 6.41
CA ARG A 301 6.28 -2.73 7.21
C ARG A 301 6.42 -1.40 6.49
N ALA A 302 6.80 -1.41 5.21
CA ALA A 302 6.97 -0.20 4.41
C ALA A 302 5.63 0.55 4.24
N LEU A 303 4.51 -0.19 4.16
CA LEU A 303 3.17 0.37 4.05
C LEU A 303 2.70 1.12 5.31
N LEU A 304 3.34 0.97 6.47
CA LEU A 304 2.99 1.75 7.66
C LEU A 304 3.30 3.24 7.43
N PRO A 305 4.56 3.69 7.27
CA PRO A 305 4.86 5.10 7.03
C PRO A 305 4.42 5.58 5.64
N LEU A 306 4.37 4.69 4.64
CA LEU A 306 4.15 5.05 3.24
C LEU A 306 2.77 4.67 2.69
N ALA A 307 1.78 4.41 3.56
CA ALA A 307 0.42 3.99 3.15
C ALA A 307 -0.24 4.91 2.12
N HIS A 308 0.09 6.21 2.16
CA HIS A 308 -0.51 7.24 1.33
C HIS A 308 0.20 7.45 -0.01
N TYR A 309 1.32 6.77 -0.24
CA TYR A 309 2.11 6.83 -1.46
C TYR A 309 1.83 5.59 -2.31
N GLU A 310 1.49 5.77 -3.58
CA GLU A 310 1.13 4.70 -4.50
C GLU A 310 2.30 3.76 -4.84
N VAL A 311 3.54 4.25 -4.70
CA VAL A 311 4.78 3.57 -5.12
C VAL A 311 4.91 2.19 -4.46
N ILE A 312 4.66 2.09 -3.15
CA ILE A 312 4.81 0.83 -2.42
C ILE A 312 3.69 -0.14 -2.78
N TRP A 313 2.45 0.33 -2.92
CA TRP A 313 1.30 -0.49 -3.34
C TRP A 313 1.51 -1.13 -4.71
N LEU A 314 1.95 -0.32 -5.69
CA LEU A 314 2.22 -0.80 -7.05
C LEU A 314 3.39 -1.79 -7.07
N LYS A 315 4.47 -1.50 -6.34
CA LYS A 315 5.61 -2.40 -6.23
C LYS A 315 5.22 -3.73 -5.59
N TYR A 316 4.38 -3.68 -4.55
CA TYR A 316 3.90 -4.88 -3.86
C TYR A 316 3.01 -5.72 -4.78
N ALA A 317 2.09 -5.08 -5.51
CA ALA A 317 1.26 -5.73 -6.50
C ALA A 317 2.08 -6.39 -7.62
N ASN A 318 3.08 -5.69 -8.17
CA ASN A 318 3.95 -6.24 -9.21
C ASN A 318 4.74 -7.46 -8.70
N TRP A 319 5.28 -7.40 -7.48
CA TRP A 319 5.97 -8.55 -6.88
C TRP A 319 5.06 -9.78 -6.77
N LEU A 320 3.81 -9.61 -6.34
CA LEU A 320 2.85 -10.72 -6.24
C LEU A 320 2.51 -11.33 -7.59
N LEU A 321 2.41 -10.51 -8.64
CA LEU A 321 2.13 -10.99 -9.99
C LEU A 321 3.32 -11.72 -10.60
N GLU A 322 4.52 -11.15 -10.49
CA GLU A 322 5.72 -11.66 -11.16
C GLU A 322 6.35 -12.85 -10.43
N SER A 323 6.38 -12.81 -9.08
CA SER A 323 7.06 -13.83 -8.28
C SER A 323 6.15 -14.96 -7.82
N GLU A 324 4.92 -14.65 -7.39
CA GLU A 324 4.01 -15.64 -6.78
C GLU A 324 2.85 -16.03 -7.70
N GLY A 325 2.50 -15.21 -8.70
CA GLY A 325 1.31 -15.41 -9.54
C GLY A 325 -0.02 -15.27 -8.78
N ASP A 326 -0.01 -14.68 -7.60
CA ASP A 326 -1.20 -14.56 -6.73
C ASP A 326 -2.05 -13.33 -7.08
N LEU A 327 -2.97 -13.54 -8.01
CA LEU A 327 -3.93 -12.53 -8.46
C LEU A 327 -4.90 -12.08 -7.35
N ILE A 328 -5.26 -12.96 -6.42
CA ILE A 328 -6.27 -12.68 -5.38
C ILE A 328 -5.69 -11.74 -4.32
N SER A 329 -4.49 -12.05 -3.83
CA SER A 329 -3.78 -11.17 -2.90
C SER A 329 -3.47 -9.83 -3.55
N CYS A 330 -3.04 -9.84 -4.82
CA CYS A 330 -2.78 -8.63 -5.59
C CYS A 330 -4.02 -7.72 -5.66
N ARG A 331 -5.19 -8.27 -6.00
CA ARG A 331 -6.47 -7.55 -5.97
C ARG A 331 -6.76 -6.95 -4.60
N SER A 332 -6.61 -7.75 -3.53
CA SER A 332 -6.85 -7.29 -2.16
C SER A 332 -5.98 -6.08 -1.77
N ILE A 333 -4.69 -6.15 -2.12
CA ILE A 333 -3.70 -5.11 -1.82
C ILE A 333 -3.98 -3.84 -2.63
N LEU A 334 -4.29 -3.96 -3.92
CA LEU A 334 -4.65 -2.82 -4.75
C LEU A 334 -5.96 -2.15 -4.30
N MET A 335 -6.95 -2.94 -3.87
CA MET A 335 -8.18 -2.42 -3.26
C MET A 335 -7.91 -1.68 -1.94
N GLN A 336 -6.95 -2.14 -1.15
CA GLN A 336 -6.51 -1.43 0.06
C GLN A 336 -5.75 -0.15 -0.30
N GLY A 337 -4.87 -0.21 -1.30
CA GLY A 337 -4.15 0.94 -1.84
C GLY A 337 -5.10 2.04 -2.36
N LEU A 338 -6.21 1.67 -3.01
CA LEU A 338 -7.22 2.62 -3.48
C LEU A 338 -7.91 3.39 -2.34
N LYS A 339 -8.03 2.77 -1.16
CA LYS A 339 -8.60 3.40 0.03
C LYS A 339 -7.63 4.35 0.74
N MET A 340 -6.34 4.04 0.69
CA MET A 340 -5.30 4.73 1.48
C MET A 340 -4.53 5.78 0.68
N SER A 341 -4.19 5.49 -0.57
CA SER A 341 -3.34 6.34 -1.40
C SER A 341 -4.01 7.67 -1.76
N HIS A 342 -3.21 8.73 -1.82
CA HIS A 342 -3.63 10.03 -2.34
C HIS A 342 -3.84 9.98 -3.85
N LYS A 343 -2.85 9.44 -4.59
CA LYS A 343 -2.93 9.23 -6.03
C LYS A 343 -3.47 7.84 -6.34
N LYS A 344 -4.51 7.77 -7.18
CA LYS A 344 -5.28 6.53 -7.40
C LYS A 344 -5.21 6.00 -8.83
N ALA A 345 -4.96 6.88 -9.82
CA ALA A 345 -4.72 6.57 -11.24
C ALA A 345 -4.14 5.18 -11.51
N LYS A 346 -2.86 5.03 -11.16
CA LYS A 346 -2.02 3.88 -11.46
C LYS A 346 -2.46 2.63 -10.69
N ILE A 347 -2.95 2.81 -9.47
CA ILE A 347 -3.45 1.70 -8.65
C ILE A 347 -4.70 1.11 -9.32
N LEU A 348 -5.60 1.99 -9.80
CA LEU A 348 -6.82 1.56 -10.45
C LEU A 348 -6.53 0.93 -11.83
N ASP A 349 -5.63 1.51 -12.63
CA ASP A 349 -5.17 0.89 -13.87
C ASP A 349 -4.61 -0.54 -13.67
N LYS A 350 -3.75 -0.71 -12.65
CA LYS A 350 -3.24 -2.03 -12.30
C LYS A 350 -4.33 -2.97 -11.78
N LEU A 351 -5.23 -2.46 -10.92
CA LEU A 351 -6.34 -3.23 -10.37
C LEU A 351 -7.26 -3.73 -11.48
N ASN A 352 -7.53 -2.90 -12.48
CA ASN A 352 -8.32 -3.25 -13.65
C ASN A 352 -7.73 -4.45 -14.39
N SER A 353 -6.43 -4.37 -14.71
CA SER A 353 -5.71 -5.45 -15.36
C SER A 353 -5.83 -6.78 -14.59
N VAL A 354 -5.77 -6.71 -13.25
CA VAL A 354 -5.89 -7.88 -12.37
C VAL A 354 -7.34 -8.39 -12.26
N MET A 355 -8.32 -7.49 -12.19
CA MET A 355 -9.74 -7.89 -12.09
C MET A 355 -10.25 -8.50 -13.40
N ILE A 356 -9.77 -8.02 -14.55
CA ILE A 356 -10.06 -8.63 -15.85
C ILE A 356 -9.44 -10.02 -15.93
N SER A 357 -8.17 -10.20 -15.51
CA SER A 357 -7.54 -11.52 -15.52
C SER A 357 -8.22 -12.52 -14.56
N LEU A 358 -8.87 -12.03 -13.50
CA LEU A 358 -9.71 -12.81 -12.60
C LEU A 358 -11.14 -13.06 -13.11
N GLY A 359 -11.58 -12.38 -14.17
CA GLY A 359 -12.95 -12.44 -14.68
C GLY A 359 -13.99 -11.75 -13.78
N GLU A 360 -13.58 -10.86 -12.89
CA GLU A 360 -14.46 -10.17 -11.91
C GLU A 360 -15.18 -8.94 -12.51
N TYR A 361 -15.72 -9.04 -13.72
CA TYR A 361 -16.30 -7.92 -14.48
C TYR A 361 -17.46 -7.20 -13.75
N LYS A 362 -18.29 -7.93 -13.00
CA LYS A 362 -19.42 -7.36 -12.25
C LYS A 362 -18.96 -6.47 -11.10
N GLN A 363 -17.94 -6.92 -10.35
CA GLN A 363 -17.39 -6.14 -9.24
C GLN A 363 -16.70 -4.90 -9.77
N LEU A 364 -15.97 -5.05 -10.87
CA LEU A 364 -15.34 -3.96 -11.58
C LEU A 364 -16.37 -2.91 -12.04
N SER A 365 -17.49 -3.34 -12.65
CA SER A 365 -18.60 -2.46 -13.01
C SER A 365 -19.21 -1.74 -11.80
N SER A 366 -19.41 -2.43 -10.68
CA SER A 366 -19.92 -1.80 -9.45
C SER A 366 -18.95 -0.77 -8.86
N LEU A 367 -17.64 -1.04 -8.95
CA LEU A 367 -16.59 -0.11 -8.54
C LEU A 367 -16.60 1.14 -9.42
N TYR A 368 -16.79 0.97 -10.73
CA TYR A 368 -16.96 2.09 -11.65
C TYR A 368 -18.21 2.92 -11.38
N GLN A 369 -19.35 2.29 -11.12
CA GLN A 369 -20.58 3.00 -10.74
C GLN A 369 -20.40 3.79 -9.44
N GLY A 370 -19.73 3.19 -8.45
CA GLY A 370 -19.41 3.86 -7.19
C GLY A 370 -18.47 5.05 -7.36
N LEU A 371 -17.44 4.92 -8.21
CA LEU A 371 -16.53 6.03 -8.54
C LEU A 371 -17.24 7.13 -9.30
N HIS A 372 -18.05 6.80 -10.31
CA HIS A 372 -18.85 7.77 -11.05
C HIS A 372 -19.81 8.54 -10.13
N ALA A 373 -20.50 7.85 -9.22
CA ALA A 373 -21.34 8.48 -8.21
C ALA A 373 -20.55 9.37 -7.23
N ALA A 374 -19.32 8.98 -6.87
CA ALA A 374 -18.46 9.73 -5.95
C ALA A 374 -17.91 11.02 -6.57
N TYR A 375 -17.61 11.01 -7.87
CA TYR A 375 -17.16 12.19 -8.60
C TYR A 375 -18.34 13.10 -9.05
N GLY A 376 -19.57 12.59 -9.01
CA GLY A 376 -20.79 13.30 -9.36
C GLY A 376 -20.95 13.58 -10.86
N ASP A 377 -22.08 14.21 -11.22
CA ASP A 377 -22.41 14.60 -12.61
C ASP A 377 -21.58 15.79 -13.15
N LYS A 378 -20.59 16.29 -12.39
CA LYS A 378 -19.86 17.54 -12.65
C LYS A 378 -18.34 17.41 -12.51
N ILE A 379 -17.76 16.25 -12.86
CA ILE A 379 -16.30 16.04 -12.84
C ILE A 379 -15.55 17.14 -13.61
N GLU A 380 -16.13 17.67 -14.69
CA GLU A 380 -15.54 18.72 -15.52
C GLU A 380 -15.31 20.05 -14.78
N GLU A 381 -15.93 20.26 -13.61
CA GLU A 381 -15.76 21.46 -12.77
C GLU A 381 -14.57 21.33 -11.80
N THR A 382 -13.93 20.16 -11.67
CA THR A 382 -12.83 19.92 -10.71
C THR A 382 -11.61 20.83 -10.92
N ASP A 383 -10.97 21.36 -9.88
CA ASP A 383 -9.68 22.05 -10.04
C ASP A 383 -8.50 21.08 -10.26
N ASP A 384 -8.66 19.83 -9.85
CA ASP A 384 -7.62 18.80 -9.96
C ASP A 384 -7.62 18.16 -11.36
N PHE A 385 -6.61 18.51 -12.16
CA PHE A 385 -6.45 17.99 -13.51
C PHE A 385 -6.09 16.49 -13.53
N GLU A 386 -5.27 16.01 -12.59
CA GLU A 386 -4.94 14.58 -12.51
C GLU A 386 -6.21 13.77 -12.23
N LEU A 387 -7.07 14.26 -11.33
CA LEU A 387 -8.35 13.62 -11.02
C LEU A 387 -9.28 13.52 -12.24
N PHE A 388 -9.32 14.57 -13.07
CA PHE A 388 -10.11 14.58 -14.29
C PHE A 388 -9.55 13.61 -15.34
N LEU A 389 -8.24 13.59 -15.54
CA LEU A 389 -7.60 12.65 -16.47
C LEU A 389 -7.80 11.21 -16.04
N ASP A 390 -7.65 10.93 -14.74
CA ASP A 390 -7.94 9.64 -14.14
C ASP A 390 -9.38 9.22 -14.48
N TYR A 391 -10.35 10.09 -14.21
CA TYR A 391 -11.76 9.85 -14.55
C TYR A 391 -11.97 9.58 -16.04
N LEU A 392 -11.33 10.36 -16.92
CA LEU A 392 -11.45 10.21 -18.36
C LEU A 392 -10.93 8.84 -18.81
N GLN A 393 -9.73 8.47 -18.36
CA GLN A 393 -9.12 7.16 -18.62
C GLN A 393 -10.02 6.03 -18.11
N PHE A 394 -10.61 6.20 -16.93
CA PHE A 394 -11.58 5.24 -16.36
C PHE A 394 -12.84 5.10 -17.22
N GLN A 395 -13.42 6.20 -17.71
CA GLN A 395 -14.61 6.13 -18.56
C GLN A 395 -14.33 5.47 -19.91
N THR A 396 -13.18 5.75 -20.51
CA THR A 396 -12.76 5.09 -21.76
C THR A 396 -12.55 3.59 -21.57
N PHE A 397 -11.98 3.18 -20.45
CA PHE A 397 -11.72 1.77 -20.16
C PHE A 397 -12.96 0.99 -19.73
N ALA A 398 -13.85 1.57 -18.92
CA ALA A 398 -15.17 0.99 -18.67
C ALA A 398 -16.00 0.87 -19.98
N GLY A 399 -15.62 1.62 -21.02
CA GLY A 399 -15.99 1.46 -22.42
C GLY A 399 -15.79 0.04 -22.91
N THR A 400 -14.52 -0.34 -22.96
CA THR A 400 -14.02 -1.56 -23.60
C THR A 400 -14.50 -2.84 -22.91
N ILE A 401 -14.65 -2.84 -21.57
CA ILE A 401 -15.18 -4.01 -20.84
C ILE A 401 -16.65 -4.29 -21.20
N SER A 402 -17.43 -3.25 -21.49
CA SER A 402 -18.84 -3.42 -21.84
C SER A 402 -19.04 -3.84 -23.30
N GLU A 403 -18.02 -3.73 -24.15
CA GLU A 403 -18.08 -4.02 -25.58
C GLU A 403 -18.13 -5.51 -25.89
N GLU A 404 -17.71 -6.38 -24.97
CA GLU A 404 -17.94 -7.83 -25.07
C GLU A 404 -19.45 -8.19 -25.08
N LEU A 405 -20.36 -7.22 -24.84
CA LEU A 405 -21.80 -7.47 -24.78
C LEU A 405 -22.66 -6.82 -25.88
N THR A 406 -22.21 -5.84 -26.68
CA THR A 406 -22.95 -5.37 -27.89
C THR A 406 -22.16 -4.32 -28.70
N GLU A 407 -21.86 -4.59 -29.97
CA GLU A 407 -21.25 -3.65 -30.94
C GLU A 407 -22.13 -2.41 -31.29
N ILE A 408 -23.39 -2.36 -30.83
CA ILE A 408 -24.41 -1.42 -31.34
C ILE A 408 -24.37 -0.03 -30.65
N ASN A 409 -23.56 0.19 -29.60
CA ASN A 409 -23.59 1.42 -28.79
C ASN A 409 -22.32 2.29 -28.77
N LEU A 410 -21.28 1.95 -29.55
CA LEU A 410 -19.96 2.62 -29.50
C LEU A 410 -20.01 4.13 -29.81
N PRO A 411 -20.71 4.62 -30.86
CA PRO A 411 -20.67 6.04 -31.24
C PRO A 411 -21.39 6.94 -30.22
N LYS A 412 -22.47 6.46 -29.61
CA LYS A 412 -23.22 7.19 -28.58
C LYS A 412 -22.39 7.42 -27.31
N ARG A 413 -21.52 6.46 -26.98
CA ARG A 413 -20.68 6.54 -25.77
C ARG A 413 -19.42 7.38 -25.99
N GLN A 414 -18.79 7.27 -27.16
CA GLN A 414 -17.71 8.19 -27.57
C GLN A 414 -18.20 9.64 -27.57
N SER A 415 -19.44 9.88 -28.04
CA SER A 415 -20.08 11.20 -27.90
C SER A 415 -20.18 11.64 -26.45
N LEU A 416 -20.63 10.79 -25.53
CA LEU A 416 -20.83 11.17 -24.12
C LEU A 416 -19.52 11.56 -23.42
N ILE A 417 -18.42 10.83 -23.71
CA ILE A 417 -17.09 11.15 -23.19
C ILE A 417 -16.62 12.50 -23.75
N LEU A 418 -16.79 12.70 -25.06
CA LEU A 418 -16.41 13.95 -25.71
C LEU A 418 -17.28 15.14 -25.28
N ASP A 419 -18.54 14.93 -24.91
CA ASP A 419 -19.40 15.98 -24.39
C ASP A 419 -18.88 16.47 -23.01
N ILE A 420 -18.39 15.56 -22.15
CA ILE A 420 -17.74 15.91 -20.85
C ILE A 420 -16.41 16.63 -21.10
N VAL A 421 -15.58 16.11 -22.01
CA VAL A 421 -14.33 16.76 -22.43
C VAL A 421 -14.62 18.17 -22.94
N MET A 422 -15.61 18.36 -23.80
CA MET A 422 -15.92 19.66 -24.38
C MET A 422 -16.36 20.64 -23.32
N LYS A 423 -17.16 20.19 -22.35
CA LYS A 423 -17.50 21.01 -21.19
C LYS A 423 -16.25 21.36 -20.38
N ARG A 424 -15.30 20.45 -20.21
CA ARG A 424 -14.01 20.74 -19.55
C ARG A 424 -13.15 21.74 -20.33
N LEU A 425 -13.03 21.57 -21.64
CA LEU A 425 -12.27 22.46 -22.52
C LEU A 425 -12.87 23.88 -22.54
N SER A 426 -14.21 24.00 -22.38
CA SER A 426 -14.90 25.30 -22.36
C SER A 426 -14.44 26.23 -21.24
N TYR A 427 -13.85 25.71 -20.16
CA TYR A 427 -13.32 26.54 -19.08
C TYR A 427 -12.02 27.29 -19.45
N GLY A 428 -11.32 26.89 -20.52
CA GLY A 428 -10.12 27.57 -21.00
C GLY A 428 -9.11 27.89 -19.89
N GLU A 429 -8.77 29.17 -19.73
CA GLU A 429 -7.82 29.68 -18.73
C GLU A 429 -8.23 29.45 -17.26
N HIS A 430 -9.53 29.22 -17.00
CA HIS A 430 -10.03 29.03 -15.64
C HIS A 430 -9.67 27.67 -15.04
N LYS A 431 -9.07 26.76 -15.82
CA LYS A 431 -8.67 25.42 -15.37
C LYS A 431 -7.31 25.03 -15.95
N ILE A 432 -6.57 24.23 -15.19
CA ILE A 432 -5.22 23.78 -15.54
C ILE A 432 -5.32 22.52 -16.42
N GLY A 433 -4.35 22.32 -17.31
CA GLY A 433 -4.16 21.06 -18.05
C GLY A 433 -4.89 20.96 -19.40
N GLN A 434 -5.43 22.07 -19.92
CA GLN A 434 -6.27 22.03 -21.13
C GLN A 434 -5.51 21.60 -22.40
N GLU A 435 -4.23 21.98 -22.50
CA GLU A 435 -3.38 21.57 -23.64
C GLU A 435 -3.00 20.09 -23.55
N GLU A 436 -2.68 19.63 -22.34
CA GLU A 436 -2.42 18.23 -22.03
C GLU A 436 -3.66 17.37 -22.29
N LEU A 437 -4.85 17.86 -21.94
CA LEU A 437 -6.11 17.19 -22.23
C LEU A 437 -6.32 16.98 -23.73
N LEU A 438 -6.09 18.03 -24.53
CA LEU A 438 -6.22 17.94 -25.98
C LEU A 438 -5.24 16.91 -26.57
N HIS A 439 -4.00 16.91 -26.09
CA HIS A 439 -2.98 15.95 -26.49
C HIS A 439 -3.39 14.51 -26.15
N VAL A 440 -3.80 14.24 -24.90
CA VAL A 440 -4.24 12.90 -24.45
C VAL A 440 -5.38 12.36 -25.31
N ILE A 441 -6.33 13.22 -25.68
CA ILE A 441 -7.47 12.83 -26.52
C ILE A 441 -7.02 12.54 -27.95
N CYS A 442 -6.04 13.28 -28.47
CA CYS A 442 -5.48 13.03 -29.78
C CYS A 442 -4.66 11.74 -29.82
N GLU A 443 -4.00 11.37 -28.72
CA GLU A 443 -3.25 10.11 -28.57
C GLU A 443 -4.14 8.86 -28.41
N MET A 444 -5.43 9.03 -28.14
CA MET A 444 -6.42 7.94 -28.01
C MET A 444 -6.84 7.36 -29.38
N TYR A 445 -5.87 6.88 -30.17
CA TYR A 445 -6.08 6.35 -31.54
C TYR A 445 -7.01 5.13 -31.60
N SER A 446 -6.93 4.23 -30.62
CA SER A 446 -7.72 2.99 -30.60
C SER A 446 -9.16 3.19 -30.11
N THR A 447 -9.43 4.23 -29.33
CA THR A 447 -10.71 4.40 -28.61
C THR A 447 -11.60 5.48 -29.19
N LEU A 448 -11.05 6.48 -29.88
CA LEU A 448 -11.80 7.59 -30.47
C LEU A 448 -11.54 7.68 -31.96
N ASN A 449 -12.59 7.77 -32.78
CA ASN A 449 -12.46 7.95 -34.23
C ASN A 449 -12.08 9.41 -34.56
N ARG A 450 -11.20 9.61 -35.55
CA ARG A 450 -10.84 10.93 -36.07
C ARG A 450 -12.06 11.79 -36.38
N GLN A 451 -13.04 11.26 -37.13
CA GLN A 451 -14.20 12.05 -37.60
C GLN A 451 -15.00 12.61 -36.42
N ILE A 452 -15.18 11.80 -35.38
CA ILE A 452 -15.93 12.20 -34.18
C ILE A 452 -15.16 13.27 -33.40
N ILE A 453 -13.84 13.14 -33.22
CA ILE A 453 -13.02 14.18 -32.58
C ILE A 453 -13.08 15.48 -33.40
N GLU A 454 -12.99 15.39 -34.72
CA GLU A 454 -13.07 16.56 -35.58
C GLU A 454 -14.41 17.29 -35.43
N GLU A 455 -15.53 16.55 -35.49
CA GLU A 455 -16.88 17.10 -35.39
C GLU A 455 -17.25 17.60 -33.99
N LYS A 456 -16.75 16.94 -32.93
CA LYS A 456 -17.12 17.26 -31.55
C LYS A 456 -16.14 18.16 -30.83
N VAL A 457 -14.86 18.21 -31.24
CA VAL A 457 -13.82 18.96 -30.54
C VAL A 457 -13.26 20.09 -31.42
N PHE A 458 -12.60 19.74 -32.53
CA PHE A 458 -11.88 20.75 -33.33
C PHE A 458 -12.82 21.74 -34.03
N ARG A 459 -13.86 21.26 -34.73
CA ARG A 459 -14.81 22.15 -35.41
C ARG A 459 -15.57 23.06 -34.44
N PRO A 460 -16.13 22.57 -33.32
CA PRO A 460 -16.80 23.45 -32.36
C PRO A 460 -15.88 24.52 -31.77
N ILE A 461 -14.61 24.22 -31.49
CA ILE A 461 -13.62 25.19 -31.00
C ILE A 461 -13.37 26.29 -32.04
N ILE A 462 -13.24 25.92 -33.31
CA ILE A 462 -13.02 26.86 -34.43
C ILE A 462 -14.28 27.69 -34.70
N ASP A 463 -15.45 27.04 -34.77
CA ASP A 463 -16.74 27.66 -35.09
C ASP A 463 -17.19 28.64 -33.99
N GLN A 464 -16.96 28.29 -32.73
CA GLN A 464 -17.27 29.14 -31.58
C GLN A 464 -16.15 30.15 -31.26
N LYS A 465 -15.04 30.13 -32.01
CA LYS A 465 -13.89 31.03 -31.87
C LYS A 465 -13.34 31.11 -30.44
N TRP A 466 -12.97 29.97 -29.87
CA TRP A 466 -12.37 29.97 -28.53
C TRP A 466 -10.92 30.46 -28.57
N ASP A 467 -10.71 31.75 -28.31
CA ASP A 467 -9.41 32.44 -28.41
C ASP A 467 -8.27 31.72 -27.68
N TYR A 468 -8.53 31.18 -26.49
CA TYR A 468 -7.54 30.46 -25.69
C TYR A 468 -6.83 29.32 -26.45
N TYR A 469 -7.56 28.57 -27.29
CA TYR A 469 -6.99 27.46 -28.05
C TYR A 469 -6.45 27.91 -29.40
N LEU A 470 -7.17 28.79 -30.10
CA LEU A 470 -6.81 29.21 -31.46
C LEU A 470 -5.53 30.05 -31.48
N THR A 471 -5.25 30.80 -30.41
CA THR A 471 -4.00 31.55 -30.20
C THR A 471 -2.84 30.67 -29.72
N LYS A 472 -3.03 29.36 -29.55
CA LYS A 472 -1.95 28.43 -29.16
C LYS A 472 -1.57 27.52 -30.32
N GLY A 473 -0.32 27.57 -30.76
CA GLY A 473 0.15 26.73 -31.86
C GLY A 473 0.01 25.22 -31.61
N LYS A 474 -0.01 24.79 -30.35
CA LYS A 474 -0.18 23.38 -29.97
C LYS A 474 -1.54 22.83 -30.41
N PHE A 475 -2.61 23.63 -30.37
CA PHE A 475 -3.93 23.20 -30.86
C PHE A 475 -3.88 22.79 -32.34
N TRP A 476 -3.27 23.62 -33.18
CA TRP A 476 -3.15 23.36 -34.61
C TRP A 476 -2.21 22.20 -34.90
N PHE A 477 -1.11 22.08 -34.14
CA PHE A 477 -0.21 20.94 -34.22
C PHE A 477 -0.94 19.62 -33.94
N GLU A 478 -1.69 19.52 -32.84
CA GLU A 478 -2.44 18.31 -32.47
C GLU A 478 -3.50 17.98 -33.52
N TYR A 479 -4.15 18.99 -34.13
CA TYR A 479 -5.11 18.74 -35.20
C TYR A 479 -4.46 18.14 -36.45
N CYS A 480 -3.34 18.72 -36.91
CA CYS A 480 -2.57 18.16 -38.02
C CYS A 480 -2.04 16.76 -37.71
N HIS A 481 -1.48 16.57 -36.51
CA HIS A 481 -0.94 15.29 -36.04
C HIS A 481 -2.02 14.21 -36.03
N ARG A 482 -3.20 14.51 -35.50
CA ARG A 482 -4.31 13.55 -35.45
C ARG A 482 -4.79 13.11 -36.83
N VAL A 483 -4.86 14.03 -37.79
CA VAL A 483 -5.23 13.69 -39.18
C VAL A 483 -4.14 12.85 -39.84
N TRP A 484 -2.87 13.14 -39.58
CA TRP A 484 -1.74 12.45 -40.20
C TRP A 484 -1.63 10.98 -39.78
N PHE A 485 -1.80 10.70 -38.49
CA PHE A 485 -1.68 9.36 -37.93
C PHE A 485 -2.98 8.53 -37.97
N ASP A 486 -4.03 9.01 -38.65
CA ASP A 486 -5.29 8.30 -38.83
C ASP A 486 -5.12 7.00 -39.65
N PRO A 487 -5.35 5.79 -39.10
CA PRO A 487 -5.11 4.55 -39.85
C PRO A 487 -6.07 4.35 -41.04
N ASP A 488 -7.25 4.98 -41.01
CA ASP A 488 -8.33 4.72 -41.97
C ASP A 488 -8.25 5.55 -43.26
N SER A 489 -7.43 6.61 -43.27
CA SER A 489 -7.31 7.53 -44.41
C SER A 489 -6.05 7.26 -45.25
N SER A 490 -6.14 7.43 -46.57
CA SER A 490 -4.96 7.34 -47.45
C SER A 490 -4.02 8.54 -47.29
N TYR A 491 -2.74 8.37 -47.67
CA TYR A 491 -1.74 9.45 -47.64
C TYR A 491 -2.22 10.73 -48.36
N LEU A 492 -2.78 10.57 -49.56
CA LEU A 492 -3.26 11.70 -50.36
C LEU A 492 -4.44 12.43 -49.71
N GLU A 493 -5.37 11.70 -49.09
CA GLU A 493 -6.51 12.29 -48.40
C GLU A 493 -6.06 13.10 -47.18
N LYS A 494 -5.17 12.55 -46.37
CA LYS A 494 -4.61 13.22 -45.18
C LYS A 494 -3.87 14.50 -45.56
N ARG A 495 -2.93 14.37 -46.52
CA ARG A 495 -2.14 15.50 -47.04
C ARG A 495 -3.05 16.60 -47.57
N LYS A 496 -3.98 16.25 -48.47
CA LYS A 496 -4.91 17.22 -49.06
C LYS A 496 -5.78 17.89 -48.00
N PHE A 497 -6.21 17.14 -46.98
CA PHE A 497 -7.03 17.67 -45.91
C PHE A 497 -6.29 18.70 -45.06
N ILE A 498 -5.06 18.39 -44.65
CA ILE A 498 -4.21 19.30 -43.85
C ILE A 498 -3.97 20.61 -44.61
N VAL A 499 -3.49 20.52 -45.86
CA VAL A 499 -3.11 21.68 -46.68
C VAL A 499 -4.32 22.54 -47.05
N LYS A 500 -5.48 21.93 -47.37
CA LYS A 500 -6.65 22.67 -47.87
C LYS A 500 -7.64 23.11 -46.81
N HIS A 501 -7.67 22.48 -45.63
CA HIS A 501 -8.67 22.78 -44.60
C HIS A 501 -8.07 23.27 -43.29
N ILE A 502 -6.96 22.68 -42.81
CA ILE A 502 -6.41 23.03 -41.50
C ILE A 502 -5.51 24.26 -41.60
N TRP A 503 -4.52 24.25 -42.50
CA TRP A 503 -3.58 25.36 -42.64
C TRP A 503 -4.23 26.71 -42.98
N PRO A 504 -5.24 26.79 -43.87
CA PRO A 504 -5.93 28.06 -44.13
C PRO A 504 -6.76 28.56 -42.95
N ALA A 505 -7.23 27.67 -42.07
CA ALA A 505 -7.91 28.08 -40.82
C ALA A 505 -6.88 28.57 -39.78
N ALA A 506 -5.73 27.91 -39.70
CA ALA A 506 -4.63 28.28 -38.81
C ALA A 506 -3.94 29.60 -39.21
N SER A 507 -3.92 29.97 -40.50
CA SER A 507 -3.28 31.21 -40.97
C SER A 507 -3.92 32.47 -40.40
N GLN A 508 -5.20 32.42 -39.99
CA GLN A 508 -5.86 33.50 -39.27
C GLN A 508 -5.18 33.80 -37.91
N TYR A 509 -4.43 32.84 -37.36
CA TYR A 509 -3.71 32.91 -36.08
C TYR A 509 -2.19 32.73 -36.27
N ARG A 510 -1.67 33.19 -37.42
CA ARG A 510 -0.29 32.95 -37.90
C ARG A 510 0.82 33.22 -36.89
N GLU A 511 0.70 34.25 -36.05
CA GLU A 511 1.75 34.64 -35.09
C GLU A 511 2.08 33.51 -34.08
N HIS A 512 1.09 32.69 -33.73
CA HIS A 512 1.25 31.62 -32.75
C HIS A 512 1.22 30.22 -33.35
N ALA A 513 0.51 30.05 -34.48
CA ALA A 513 0.41 28.75 -35.15
C ALA A 513 1.65 28.38 -35.95
N ARG A 514 2.31 29.36 -36.59
CA ARG A 514 3.41 29.13 -37.55
C ARG A 514 4.58 28.32 -36.96
N PRO A 515 5.15 28.63 -35.78
CA PRO A 515 6.36 27.94 -35.31
C PRO A 515 6.20 26.43 -35.14
N LEU A 516 5.08 25.99 -34.55
CA LEU A 516 4.82 24.56 -34.31
C LEU A 516 4.35 23.84 -35.57
N LEU A 517 3.58 24.51 -36.44
CA LEU A 517 3.19 23.93 -37.71
C LEU A 517 4.33 23.85 -38.72
N GLU A 518 5.29 24.77 -38.67
CA GLU A 518 6.51 24.72 -39.48
C GLU A 518 7.34 23.49 -39.08
N GLN A 519 7.51 23.25 -37.76
CA GLN A 519 8.16 22.04 -37.26
C GLN A 519 7.43 20.77 -37.72
N PHE A 520 6.10 20.76 -37.70
CA PHE A 520 5.30 19.65 -38.22
C PHE A 520 5.53 19.46 -39.74
N CYS A 521 5.47 20.54 -40.52
CA CYS A 521 5.67 20.52 -41.96
C CYS A 521 7.06 19.96 -42.31
N GLN A 522 8.12 20.45 -41.66
CA GLN A 522 9.49 19.98 -41.89
C GLN A 522 9.66 18.50 -41.53
N SER A 523 8.96 18.02 -40.50
CA SER A 523 9.09 16.65 -40.02
C SER A 523 8.30 15.63 -40.84
N TYR A 524 7.09 16.00 -41.29
CA TYR A 524 6.12 15.04 -41.88
C TYR A 524 5.70 15.36 -43.31
N LEU A 525 5.77 16.62 -43.74
CA LEU A 525 5.33 17.10 -45.06
C LEU A 525 6.36 18.05 -45.71
N PRO A 526 7.64 17.66 -45.85
CA PRO A 526 8.67 18.55 -46.38
C PRO A 526 8.40 18.97 -47.85
N GLU A 527 7.66 18.15 -48.59
CA GLU A 527 7.23 18.43 -49.97
C GLU A 527 6.28 19.61 -50.10
N GLU A 528 5.58 19.98 -49.02
CA GLU A 528 4.58 21.05 -48.99
C GLU A 528 5.11 22.34 -48.37
N PHE A 529 6.42 22.43 -48.11
CA PHE A 529 7.02 23.57 -47.40
C PHE A 529 6.82 24.91 -48.13
N GLU A 530 6.91 24.93 -49.47
CA GLU A 530 6.62 26.13 -50.26
C GLU A 530 5.15 26.55 -50.12
N SER A 531 4.22 25.59 -50.18
CA SER A 531 2.78 25.86 -49.98
C SER A 531 2.47 26.29 -48.55
N PHE A 532 3.21 25.78 -47.56
CA PHE A 532 3.12 26.23 -46.17
C PHE A 532 3.56 27.68 -46.02
N GLU A 533 4.71 28.06 -46.59
CA GLU A 533 5.18 29.46 -46.60
C GLU A 533 4.17 30.38 -47.27
N ASP A 534 3.59 30.00 -48.41
CA ASP A 534 2.57 30.80 -49.11
C ASP A 534 1.29 31.03 -48.29
N ILE A 535 0.88 30.05 -47.47
CA ILE A 535 -0.34 30.13 -46.64
C ILE A 535 -0.10 30.97 -45.37
N PHE A 536 1.13 30.97 -44.84
CA PHE A 536 1.50 31.65 -43.58
C PHE A 536 2.32 32.93 -43.77
N TYR A 537 2.51 33.40 -45.01
CA TYR A 537 2.99 34.73 -45.38
C TYR A 537 1.93 35.79 -45.01
#